data_AF-A0A2W6E4N3-F1
#
_entry.id   AF-A0A2W6E4N3-F1
#
_cell.length_a   1.000
_cell.length_b   1.000
_cell.length_c   1.000
_cell.angle_alpha   90.00
_cell.angle_beta   90.00
_cell.angle_gamma   90.00
#
_symmetry.space_group_name_H-M   'P 1'
#
loop_
_entity.id
_entity.type
_entity.pdbx_description
1 polymer ?
#
loop_
_entity_poly.entity_id
_entity_poly.type
_entity_poly.pdbx_seq_one_letter_code
_entity_poly.pdbx_strand_id
1 'polypeptide(L)'
;MRDEDPTSGAASDTGNVLDGTALGALLSGNGAAAGFSIDYERVPQSIADLEHAADYLQDQVAVAQGLANIPAPGVDGVSLNAVAQIGKWASDSGANNLEANLRAGAQQLRDLAQKLREDLKTYLQVEELNIPTTPSPGLPLPSSGQSL
;
A
#
# COMPACT_ATOMS: atom_id res chain seq x y z
N MET A 1 45.91 2.49 23.07
CA MET A 1 44.53 2.73 23.53
C MET A 1 43.63 2.53 22.34
N ARG A 2 42.63 1.66 22.49
CA ARG A 2 41.61 1.35 21.50
C ARG A 2 40.49 2.37 21.71
N ASP A 3 40.08 3.07 20.67
CA ASP A 3 38.81 3.79 20.67
C ASP A 3 37.98 3.17 19.56
N GLU A 4 37.00 2.40 20.01
CA GLU A 4 35.94 1.81 19.22
C GLU A 4 34.92 2.88 18.84
N ASP A 5 34.37 2.72 17.65
CA ASP A 5 33.27 3.44 17.00
C ASP A 5 32.13 3.88 17.94
N PRO A 6 31.38 4.92 17.53
CA PRO A 6 30.04 4.57 17.06
C PRO A 6 29.90 4.88 15.57
N THR A 7 29.87 3.79 14.81
CA THR A 7 29.46 3.75 13.43
C THR A 7 28.09 4.42 13.37
N SER A 8 28.03 5.54 12.64
CA SER A 8 26.80 6.25 12.37
C SER A 8 25.90 5.28 11.62
N GLY A 9 24.99 4.65 12.35
CA GLY A 9 24.07 3.65 11.84
C GLY A 9 23.42 4.20 10.58
N ALA A 10 23.66 3.51 9.48
CA ALA A 10 23.21 3.91 8.17
C ALA A 10 21.71 4.25 8.23
N ALA A 11 21.36 5.41 7.67
CA ALA A 11 20.05 5.58 7.07
C ALA A 11 19.99 4.63 5.85
N SER A 12 19.97 3.33 6.13
CA SER A 12 19.80 2.30 5.15
C SER A 12 18.34 2.30 4.77
N ASP A 13 18.11 2.77 3.55
CA ASP A 13 17.00 2.32 2.73
C ASP A 13 15.61 2.78 3.19
N THR A 14 15.34 4.07 3.02
CA THR A 14 13.96 4.56 2.85
C THR A 14 13.47 4.38 1.40
N GLY A 15 14.14 3.53 0.61
CA GLY A 15 13.66 3.07 -0.68
C GLY A 15 12.49 2.12 -0.44
N ASN A 16 11.27 2.59 -0.73
CA ASN A 16 10.05 1.80 -0.70
C ASN A 16 9.80 1.13 0.69
N VAL A 17 8.98 1.76 1.54
CA VAL A 17 8.59 1.22 2.86
C VAL A 17 7.89 -0.15 2.81
N LEU A 18 7.46 -0.58 1.62
CA LEU A 18 6.89 -1.91 1.39
C LEU A 18 7.93 -2.93 0.92
N ASP A 19 9.16 -2.53 0.60
CA ASP A 19 10.19 -3.44 0.13
C ASP A 19 10.55 -4.46 1.22
N GLY A 20 10.62 -5.73 0.84
CA GLY A 20 10.78 -6.84 1.78
C GLY A 20 9.53 -7.21 2.62
N THR A 21 8.41 -6.47 2.51
CA THR A 21 7.15 -6.89 3.13
C THR A 21 6.40 -7.90 2.24
N ALA A 22 5.54 -8.73 2.83
CA ALA A 22 4.66 -9.62 2.08
C ALA A 22 3.79 -8.85 1.06
N LEU A 23 3.45 -7.59 1.38
CA LEU A 23 2.76 -6.67 0.49
C LEU A 23 3.66 -6.20 -0.67
N GLY A 24 4.91 -5.81 -0.41
CA GLY A 24 5.86 -5.47 -1.49
C GLY A 24 6.13 -6.62 -2.45
N ALA A 25 6.20 -7.85 -1.95
CA ALA A 25 6.36 -9.05 -2.77
C ALA A 25 5.13 -9.32 -3.67
N LEU A 26 3.92 -9.05 -3.18
CA LEU A 26 2.68 -9.09 -3.97
C LEU A 26 2.70 -8.02 -5.07
N LEU A 27 3.10 -6.79 -4.75
CA LEU A 27 3.18 -5.69 -5.71
C LEU A 27 4.28 -5.89 -6.78
N SER A 28 5.38 -6.56 -6.45
CA SER A 28 6.52 -6.77 -7.38
C SER A 28 6.25 -7.84 -8.46
N GLY A 29 5.10 -8.53 -8.42
CA GLY A 29 4.77 -9.57 -9.40
C GLY A 29 5.55 -10.87 -9.25
N ASN A 30 6.40 -10.97 -8.21
CA ASN A 30 7.14 -12.18 -7.84
C ASN A 30 6.31 -13.15 -6.97
N GLY A 31 5.01 -12.88 -6.81
CA GLY A 31 4.04 -13.68 -6.04
C GLY A 31 3.71 -15.04 -6.66
N ALA A 32 4.71 -15.79 -7.11
CA ALA A 32 4.55 -17.20 -7.39
C ALA A 32 4.20 -17.94 -6.09
N ALA A 33 2.93 -18.32 -5.96
CA ALA A 33 2.47 -19.49 -5.22
C ALA A 33 2.60 -19.53 -3.69
N ALA A 34 2.37 -18.42 -2.99
CA ALA A 34 1.89 -18.51 -1.61
C ALA A 34 0.36 -18.53 -1.66
N GLY A 35 -0.27 -19.61 -1.16
CA GLY A 35 -1.71 -19.91 -1.25
C GLY A 35 -2.62 -18.91 -0.52
N PHE A 36 -2.65 -17.67 -0.99
CA PHE A 36 -3.57 -16.64 -0.56
C PHE A 36 -4.88 -16.83 -1.32
N SER A 37 -5.94 -17.18 -0.59
CA SER A 37 -7.31 -17.09 -1.10
C SER A 37 -7.78 -15.65 -0.87
N ILE A 38 -8.02 -14.92 -1.95
CA ILE A 38 -8.59 -13.58 -1.88
C ILE A 38 -10.09 -13.72 -1.67
N ASP A 39 -10.59 -13.17 -0.57
CA ASP A 39 -12.03 -13.01 -0.33
C ASP A 39 -12.54 -11.83 -1.17
N TYR A 40 -13.01 -12.12 -2.38
CA TYR A 40 -13.43 -11.12 -3.36
C TYR A 40 -14.65 -10.31 -2.91
N GLU A 41 -15.45 -10.78 -1.93
CA GLU A 41 -16.56 -10.00 -1.36
C GLU A 41 -16.06 -8.81 -0.55
N ARG A 42 -14.85 -8.92 0.03
CA ARG A 42 -14.24 -7.87 0.86
C ARG A 42 -13.33 -6.92 0.07
N VAL A 43 -12.92 -7.30 -1.14
CA VAL A 43 -12.01 -6.51 -1.97
C VAL A 43 -12.50 -5.07 -2.20
N PRO A 44 -13.79 -4.79 -2.46
CA PRO A 44 -14.27 -3.41 -2.60
C PRO A 44 -14.02 -2.54 -1.36
N GLN A 45 -14.23 -3.10 -0.16
CA GLN A 45 -13.96 -2.39 1.10
C GLN A 45 -12.46 -2.18 1.30
N SER A 46 -11.63 -3.20 1.05
CA SER A 46 -10.18 -3.08 1.13
C SER A 46 -9.62 -2.00 0.20
N ILE A 47 -10.17 -1.87 -1.02
CA ILE A 47 -9.81 -0.80 -1.96
C ILE A 47 -10.15 0.57 -1.35
N ALA A 48 -11.36 0.73 -0.81
CA ALA A 48 -11.78 2.00 -0.19
C ALA A 48 -10.90 2.37 1.02
N ASP A 49 -10.53 1.38 1.84
CA ASP A 49 -9.65 1.57 3.00
C ASP A 49 -8.23 2.01 2.57
N LEU A 50 -7.69 1.41 1.50
CA LEU A 50 -6.39 1.77 0.95
C LEU A 50 -6.38 3.20 0.37
N GLU A 51 -7.44 3.58 -0.34
CA GLU A 51 -7.59 4.94 -0.87
C GLU A 51 -7.71 5.97 0.25
N HIS A 52 -8.52 5.69 1.26
CA HIS A 52 -8.67 6.55 2.42
C HIS A 52 -7.35 6.71 3.19
N ALA A 53 -6.59 5.62 3.35
CA ALA A 53 -5.26 5.67 3.95
C ALA A 53 -4.27 6.49 3.10
N ALA A 54 -4.33 6.37 1.77
CA ALA A 54 -3.49 7.17 0.88
C ALA A 54 -3.79 8.67 0.98
N ASP A 55 -5.07 9.03 1.04
CA ASP A 55 -5.49 10.43 1.20
C ASP A 55 -5.09 10.98 2.57
N TYR A 56 -5.22 10.18 3.63
CA TYR A 56 -4.71 10.55 4.95
C TYR A 56 -3.20 10.83 4.92
N LEU A 57 -2.39 9.97 4.30
CA LEU A 57 -0.95 10.23 4.16
C LEU A 57 -0.67 11.49 3.34
N GLN A 58 -1.45 11.73 2.30
CA GLN A 58 -1.35 12.93 1.47
C GLN A 58 -1.66 14.21 2.27
N ASP A 59 -2.64 14.18 3.17
CA ASP A 59 -2.96 15.30 4.05
C ASP A 59 -1.84 15.59 5.05
N GLN A 60 -1.17 14.54 5.56
CA GLN A 60 -0.02 14.69 6.46
C GLN A 60 1.20 15.33 5.77
N VAL A 61 1.28 15.33 4.44
CA VAL A 61 2.34 16.04 3.71
C VAL A 61 2.33 17.54 4.04
N ALA A 62 1.15 18.16 4.13
CA ALA A 62 1.04 19.57 4.48
C ALA A 62 1.53 19.85 5.91
N VAL A 63 1.32 18.90 6.83
CA VAL A 63 1.84 18.98 8.20
C VAL A 63 3.36 18.89 8.21
N ALA A 64 3.95 17.96 7.45
CA ALA A 64 5.40 17.84 7.30
C ALA A 64 6.03 19.13 6.72
N GLN A 65 5.40 19.73 5.72
CA GLN A 65 5.83 21.02 5.17
C GLN A 65 5.73 22.15 6.22
N GLY A 66 4.70 22.13 7.06
CA GLY A 66 4.55 23.07 8.18
C GLY A 66 5.68 22.94 9.20
N LEU A 67 6.10 21.71 9.52
CA LEU A 67 7.22 21.44 10.42
C LEU A 67 8.54 22.02 9.90
N ALA A 68 8.71 22.12 8.59
CA ALA A 68 9.91 22.72 8.01
C ALA A 68 10.03 24.23 8.22
N ASN A 69 8.93 24.90 8.59
CA ASN A 69 8.85 26.35 8.71
C ASN A 69 8.58 26.81 10.15
N ILE A 70 8.81 25.94 11.15
CA ILE A 70 8.58 26.31 12.56
C ILE A 70 9.55 27.42 13.00
N PRO A 71 9.09 28.39 13.81
CA PRO A 71 9.98 29.40 14.36
C PRO A 71 10.91 28.79 15.42
N ALA A 72 12.12 29.32 15.52
CA ALA A 72 13.04 28.94 16.59
C ALA A 72 12.50 29.40 17.95
N PRO A 73 12.58 28.55 19.00
CA PRO A 73 12.15 28.92 20.35
C PRO A 73 13.03 29.99 21.00
N GLY A 74 14.21 30.25 20.43
CA GLY A 74 15.18 31.24 20.87
C GLY A 74 16.17 31.61 19.77
N VAL A 75 17.02 32.60 20.05
CA VAL A 75 18.06 33.08 19.12
C VAL A 75 19.44 32.50 19.39
N ASP A 76 19.56 31.61 20.39
CA ASP A 76 20.81 30.93 20.68
C ASP A 76 21.13 29.88 19.59
N GLY A 77 22.41 29.53 19.47
CA GLY A 77 22.88 28.62 18.43
C GLY A 77 22.26 27.21 18.49
N VAL A 78 21.83 26.75 19.67
CA VAL A 78 21.18 25.43 19.83
C VAL A 78 19.76 25.48 19.29
N SER A 79 18.98 26.52 19.65
CA SER A 79 17.63 26.73 19.13
C SER A 79 17.58 26.85 17.61
N LEU A 80 18.52 27.60 17.01
CA LEU A 80 18.61 27.74 15.56
C LEU A 80 19.02 26.43 14.87
N ASN A 81 19.97 25.68 15.45
CA ASN A 81 20.39 24.39 14.93
C ASN A 81 19.26 23.34 15.01
N ALA A 82 18.47 23.35 16.09
CA ALA A 82 17.34 22.43 16.25
C ALA A 82 16.30 22.62 15.14
N VAL A 83 15.89 23.87 14.86
CA VAL A 83 14.95 24.15 13.77
C VAL A 83 15.52 23.78 12.40
N ALA A 84 16.81 24.05 12.15
CA ALA A 84 17.44 23.64 10.90
C ALA A 84 17.42 22.11 10.70
N GLN A 85 17.68 21.34 11.75
CA GLN A 85 17.61 19.87 11.67
C GLN A 85 16.19 19.35 11.52
N ILE A 86 15.22 19.94 12.23
CA ILE A 86 13.81 19.59 12.08
C ILE A 86 13.36 19.87 10.64
N GLY A 87 13.70 21.03 10.08
CA GLY A 87 13.37 21.34 8.70
C GLY A 87 13.99 20.36 7.71
N LYS A 88 15.23 19.94 7.97
CA LYS A 88 15.89 18.92 7.16
C LYS A 88 15.14 17.58 7.19
N TRP A 89 14.76 17.11 8.36
CA TRP A 89 14.01 15.85 8.49
C TRP A 89 12.58 15.95 7.97
N ALA A 90 11.99 17.14 7.96
CA ALA A 90 10.61 17.35 7.58
C ALA A 90 10.40 17.45 6.06
N SER A 91 11.17 18.27 5.35
CA SER A 91 10.88 18.65 3.94
C SER A 91 12.12 19.13 3.17
N ASP A 92 13.33 18.63 3.49
CA ASP A 92 14.52 18.96 2.69
C ASP A 92 14.39 18.51 1.22
N SER A 93 15.19 19.05 0.31
CA SER A 93 15.13 18.69 -1.12
C SER A 93 15.54 17.24 -1.45
N GLY A 94 15.93 16.44 -0.45
CA GLY A 94 16.30 15.04 -0.60
C GLY A 94 15.12 14.06 -0.60
N ALA A 95 15.41 12.76 -0.71
CA ALA A 95 14.40 11.69 -0.63
C ALA A 95 14.18 11.14 0.78
N ASN A 96 15.08 11.43 1.72
CA ASN A 96 15.08 10.87 3.08
C ASN A 96 14.50 11.86 4.10
N ASN A 97 13.29 12.35 3.83
CA ASN A 97 12.56 13.22 4.74
C ASN A 97 11.09 12.77 4.86
N LEU A 98 10.41 13.29 5.88
CA LEU A 98 9.05 12.93 6.21
C LEU A 98 8.09 13.19 5.04
N GLU A 99 8.15 14.36 4.39
CA GLU A 99 7.31 14.67 3.24
C GLU A 99 7.48 13.65 2.10
N ALA A 100 8.71 13.36 1.70
CA ALA A 100 9.00 12.43 0.62
C ALA A 100 8.47 11.03 0.92
N ASN A 101 8.65 10.56 2.17
CA ASN A 101 8.16 9.26 2.62
C ASN A 101 6.63 9.19 2.66
N LEU A 102 5.96 10.24 3.11
CA LEU A 102 4.50 10.31 3.11
C LEU A 102 3.93 10.27 1.69
N ARG A 103 4.53 11.03 0.75
CA ARG A 103 4.14 11.01 -0.66
C ARG A 103 4.36 9.63 -1.28
N ALA A 104 5.52 9.01 -1.03
CA ALA A 104 5.83 7.68 -1.53
C ALA A 104 4.84 6.63 -0.98
N GLY A 105 4.58 6.64 0.32
CA GLY A 105 3.60 5.75 0.95
C GLY A 105 2.19 5.93 0.39
N ALA A 106 1.73 7.18 0.21
CA ALA A 106 0.44 7.46 -0.40
C ALA A 106 0.34 6.89 -1.82
N GLN A 107 1.39 7.06 -2.63
CA GLN A 107 1.43 6.52 -3.99
C GLN A 107 1.35 4.99 -4.00
N GLN A 108 2.10 4.33 -3.11
CA GLN A 108 2.12 2.87 -3.02
C GLN A 108 0.76 2.28 -2.64
N LEU A 109 0.03 2.93 -1.73
CA LEU A 109 -1.33 2.51 -1.37
C LEU A 109 -2.29 2.66 -2.56
N ARG A 110 -2.17 3.75 -3.34
CA ARG A 110 -2.95 3.94 -4.57
C ARG A 110 -2.64 2.88 -5.63
N ASP A 111 -1.36 2.58 -5.84
CA ASP A 111 -0.92 1.55 -6.78
C ASP A 111 -1.48 0.17 -6.38
N LEU A 112 -1.50 -0.14 -5.07
CA LEU A 112 -2.09 -1.38 -4.56
C LEU A 112 -3.61 -1.42 -4.76
N ALA A 113 -4.32 -0.32 -4.45
CA ALA A 113 -5.75 -0.22 -4.67
C ALA A 113 -6.10 -0.41 -6.16
N GLN A 114 -5.29 0.14 -7.07
CA GLN A 114 -5.46 -0.05 -8.50
C GLN A 114 -5.25 -1.51 -8.92
N LYS A 115 -4.19 -2.18 -8.44
CA LYS A 115 -3.94 -3.60 -8.73
C LYS A 115 -5.10 -4.49 -8.26
N LEU A 116 -5.61 -4.26 -7.04
CA LEU A 116 -6.77 -4.99 -6.53
C LEU A 116 -8.03 -4.78 -7.37
N ARG A 117 -8.24 -3.58 -7.92
CA ARG A 117 -9.35 -3.32 -8.87
C ARG A 117 -9.20 -4.09 -10.17
N GLU A 118 -7.98 -4.14 -10.72
CA GLU A 118 -7.68 -4.87 -11.95
C GLU A 118 -7.87 -6.39 -11.76
N ASP A 119 -7.42 -6.91 -10.62
CA ASP A 119 -7.61 -8.32 -10.24
C ASP A 119 -9.09 -8.66 -10.04
N LEU A 120 -9.85 -7.83 -9.32
CA LEU A 120 -11.30 -8.03 -9.12
C LEU A 120 -12.05 -8.02 -10.46
N LYS A 121 -11.72 -7.10 -11.36
CA LYS A 121 -12.33 -7.02 -12.68
C LYS A 121 -12.05 -8.30 -13.48
N THR A 122 -10.81 -8.79 -13.43
CA THR A 122 -10.42 -10.03 -14.10
C THR A 122 -11.19 -11.22 -13.53
N TYR A 123 -11.32 -11.31 -12.20
CA TYR A 123 -12.09 -12.36 -11.54
C TYR A 123 -13.56 -12.36 -11.96
N LEU A 124 -14.23 -11.21 -11.91
CA LEU A 124 -15.64 -11.09 -12.31
C LEU A 124 -15.86 -11.47 -13.78
N GLN A 125 -14.95 -11.09 -14.67
CA GLN A 125 -15.01 -11.49 -16.09
C GLN A 125 -14.86 -13.01 -16.28
N VAL A 126 -13.99 -13.66 -15.49
CA VAL A 126 -13.84 -15.12 -15.51
C VAL A 126 -15.08 -15.82 -14.95
N GLU A 127 -15.68 -15.29 -13.88
CA GLU A 127 -16.94 -15.82 -13.35
C GLU A 127 -18.09 -15.70 -14.36
N GLU A 128 -18.24 -14.56 -15.04
CA GLU A 128 -19.26 -14.37 -16.10
C GLU A 128 -19.08 -15.35 -17.27
N LEU A 129 -17.84 -15.66 -17.63
CA LEU A 129 -17.52 -16.67 -18.67
C LEU A 129 -17.78 -18.11 -18.20
N ASN A 130 -17.78 -18.36 -16.89
CA ASN A 130 -17.98 -19.67 -16.30
C ASN A 130 -19.46 -19.98 -15.98
N ILE A 131 -20.38 -19.07 -16.31
CA ILE A 131 -21.82 -19.36 -16.29
C ILE A 131 -22.11 -20.36 -17.43
N PRO A 132 -22.57 -21.58 -17.14
CA PRO A 132 -22.86 -22.56 -18.19
C PRO A 132 -23.95 -22.00 -19.12
N THR A 133 -23.57 -21.64 -20.35
CA THR A 133 -24.51 -21.19 -21.40
C THR A 133 -25.20 -22.37 -22.10
N THR A 134 -24.91 -23.61 -21.69
CA THR A 134 -25.63 -24.79 -22.14
C THR A 134 -26.79 -25.09 -21.18
N PRO A 135 -28.05 -25.18 -21.67
CA PRO A 135 -29.08 -25.85 -20.89
C PRO A 135 -28.55 -27.27 -20.60
N SER A 136 -28.55 -27.66 -19.32
CA SER A 136 -28.13 -29.00 -18.89
C SER A 136 -28.75 -30.07 -19.80
N PRO A 137 -27.95 -30.79 -20.62
CA PRO A 137 -28.46 -31.92 -21.37
C PRO A 137 -28.61 -33.07 -20.39
N GLY A 138 -29.84 -33.30 -19.93
CA GLY A 138 -30.21 -34.52 -19.21
C GLY A 138 -30.46 -34.33 -17.72
N LEU A 139 -31.65 -33.82 -17.40
CA LEU A 139 -32.44 -34.48 -16.36
C LEU A 139 -33.62 -35.15 -17.06
N PRO A 140 -33.67 -36.49 -17.16
CA PRO A 140 -34.91 -37.14 -17.56
C PRO A 140 -35.98 -36.75 -16.54
N LEU A 141 -37.09 -36.21 -17.05
CA LEU A 141 -38.31 -36.05 -16.26
C LEU A 141 -38.60 -37.37 -15.55
N PRO A 142 -39.00 -37.39 -14.27
CA PRO A 142 -39.34 -38.62 -13.60
C PRO A 142 -40.43 -39.32 -14.40
N SER A 143 -40.06 -40.45 -15.01
CA SER A 143 -40.97 -41.38 -15.66
C SER A 143 -42.03 -41.76 -14.65
N SER A 144 -43.23 -41.20 -14.80
CA SER A 144 -44.42 -41.77 -14.19
C SER A 144 -44.77 -43.04 -14.98
N GLY A 145 -43.99 -44.11 -14.79
CA GLY A 145 -44.50 -45.48 -14.94
C GLY A 145 -45.45 -45.74 -13.77
N GLN A 146 -46.52 -46.53 -13.86
CA GLN A 146 -46.87 -47.59 -14.79
C GLN A 146 -48.37 -47.86 -14.65
N SER A 147 -48.98 -48.26 -15.76
CA SER A 147 -49.98 -49.33 -15.94
C SER A 147 -51.01 -49.65 -14.85
N LEU A 148 -52.29 -49.70 -15.24
CA LEU A 148 -53.03 -50.94 -15.53
C LEU A 148 -54.26 -50.62 -16.40
#